data_AF-A0A969NM42-F1
#
_entry.id   AF-A0A969NM42-F1
#
_cell.length_a   1.000
_cell.length_b   1.000
_cell.length_c   1.000
_cell.angle_alpha   90.00
_cell.angle_beta   90.00
_cell.angle_gamma   90.00
#
_symmetry.space_group_name_H-M   'P 1'
#
loop_
_entity.id
_entity.type
_entity.pdbx_description
1 polymer ?
#
loop_
_entity_poly.entity_id
_entity_poly.type
_entity_poly.pdbx_seq_one_letter_code
_entity_poly.pdbx_strand_id
1 'polypeptide(L)'
;IIVRFPVKPEKYEEFQIEIRKLLEGLRQEETFVEARIHQDLDAPNIVVLYETYNESRESFLKRVPNQSWFKAFLDRLPNLLQREREVFWNERISTIP
;
A
#
# COMPACT_ATOMS: atom_id res chain seq x y z
N ILE A 1 -2.23 6.57 -5.62
CA ILE A 1 -1.41 5.34 -5.80
C ILE A 1 -2.32 4.14 -5.68
N ILE A 2 -2.15 3.12 -6.52
CA ILE A 2 -2.81 1.81 -6.36
C ILE A 2 -1.72 0.76 -6.24
N VAL A 3 -1.80 -0.11 -5.24
CA VAL A 3 -0.86 -1.21 -5.04
C VAL A 3 -1.61 -2.53 -5.00
N ARG A 4 -1.20 -3.49 -5.83
CA ARG A 4 -1.73 -4.87 -5.78
C ARG A 4 -0.71 -5.78 -5.12
N PHE A 5 -1.14 -6.47 -4.07
CA PHE A 5 -0.35 -7.42 -3.29
C PHE A 5 -0.86 -8.84 -3.54
N PRO A 6 -0.16 -9.66 -4.33
CA PRO A 6 -0.50 -11.07 -4.50
C PRO A 6 0.01 -11.86 -3.29
N VAL A 7 -0.78 -11.92 -2.22
CA VAL A 7 -0.40 -12.52 -0.94
C VAL A 7 -0.39 -14.04 -1.04
N LYS A 8 0.55 -14.71 -0.36
CA LYS A 8 0.50 -16.16 -0.19
C LYS A 8 -0.71 -16.53 0.68
N PRO A 9 -1.57 -17.50 0.31
CA PRO A 9 -2.81 -17.76 1.04
C PRO A 9 -2.56 -18.09 2.52
N GLU A 10 -1.52 -18.86 2.82
CA GLU A 10 -1.09 -19.23 4.17
C GLU A 10 -0.48 -18.08 4.98
N LYS A 11 -0.22 -16.94 4.34
CA LYS A 11 0.34 -15.72 4.96
C LYS A 11 -0.66 -14.57 5.05
N TYR A 12 -1.92 -14.81 4.68
CA TYR A 12 -2.92 -13.74 4.58
C TYR A 12 -3.14 -13.00 5.91
N GLU A 13 -3.29 -13.72 7.02
CA GLU A 13 -3.46 -13.11 8.35
C GLU A 13 -2.23 -12.31 8.78
N GLU A 14 -1.03 -12.83 8.54
CA GLU A 14 0.24 -12.16 8.82
C GLU A 14 0.36 -10.86 7.99
N PHE A 15 0.01 -10.93 6.70
CA PHE A 15 -0.02 -9.76 5.82
C PHE A 15 -1.02 -8.70 6.30
N GLN A 16 -2.21 -9.10 6.75
CA GLN A 16 -3.22 -8.18 7.29
C GLN A 16 -2.71 -7.41 8.52
N ILE A 17 -1.85 -8.03 9.34
CA ILE A 17 -1.21 -7.35 10.47
C ILE A 17 -0.16 -6.34 9.97
N GLU A 18 0.71 -6.75 9.04
CA GLU A 18 1.78 -5.90 8.53
C GLU A 18 1.24 -4.70 7.74
N ILE A 19 0.20 -4.88 6.91
CA ILE A 19 -0.39 -3.77 6.17
C ILE A 19 -1.10 -2.78 7.09
N ARG A 20 -1.64 -3.20 8.24
CA ARG A 20 -2.20 -2.27 9.24
C ARG A 20 -1.13 -1.38 9.87
N LYS A 21 0.04 -1.94 10.19
CA LYS A 21 1.20 -1.15 10.69
C LYS A 21 1.68 -0.14 9.65
N LEU A 22 1.71 -0.53 8.38
CA LEU A 22 1.99 0.39 7.27
C LEU A 22 0.99 1.55 7.26
N LEU A 23 -0.32 1.25 7.31
CA LEU A 23 -1.37 2.27 7.30
C LEU A 23 -1.29 3.23 8.49
N GLU A 24 -0.91 2.74 9.68
CA GLU A 24 -0.68 3.59 10.85
C GLU A 24 0.44 4.60 10.60
N GLY A 25 1.55 4.17 9.99
CA GLY A 25 2.65 5.06 9.59
C GLY A 25 2.22 6.07 8.53
N LEU A 26 1.55 5.61 7.48
CA LEU A 26 1.04 6.47 6.40
C LEU A 26 0.10 7.55 6.91
N ARG A 27 -0.79 7.22 7.85
CA ARG A 27 -1.75 8.16 8.43
C ARG A 27 -1.10 9.33 9.17
N GLN A 28 0.15 9.18 9.63
CA GLN A 28 0.88 10.27 10.30
C GLN A 28 1.53 11.25 9.33
N GLU A 29 1.61 10.92 8.04
CA GLU A 29 2.24 11.80 7.06
C GLU A 29 1.34 13.01 6.78
N GLU A 30 1.90 14.22 6.82
CA GLU A 30 1.14 15.46 6.63
C GLU A 30 0.41 15.54 5.28
N THR A 31 0.94 14.87 4.26
CA THR A 31 0.39 14.84 2.91
C THR A 31 -0.66 13.74 2.73
N PHE A 32 -0.85 12.85 3.71
CA PHE A 32 -1.81 11.76 3.61
C PHE A 32 -3.25 12.28 3.53
N VAL A 33 -4.02 11.78 2.57
CA VAL A 33 -5.45 12.12 2.41
C VAL A 33 -6.31 10.94 2.82
N GLU A 34 -6.11 9.78 2.19
CA GLU A 34 -6.88 8.57 2.50
C GLU A 34 -6.14 7.30 2.06
N ALA A 35 -6.53 6.18 2.68
CA ALA A 35 -6.19 4.84 2.22
C ALA A 35 -7.39 3.90 2.35
N ARG A 36 -7.58 3.02 1.36
CA ARG A 36 -8.63 2.00 1.32
C ARG A 36 -8.03 0.66 0.92
N ILE A 37 -8.34 -0.38 1.68
CA ILE A 37 -7.93 -1.76 1.38
C ILE A 37 -9.13 -2.53 0.85
N HIS A 38 -8.95 -3.16 -0.29
CA HIS A 38 -9.92 -4.02 -0.95
C HIS A 38 -9.33 -5.42 -1.12
N GLN A 39 -10.20 -6.41 -1.20
CA GLN A 39 -9.87 -7.75 -1.66
C GLN A 39 -10.42 -7.91 -3.09
N ASP A 40 -9.63 -8.51 -3.97
CA ASP A 40 -10.08 -8.86 -5.32
C ASP A 40 -11.12 -9.99 -5.23
N LEU A 41 -12.26 -9.84 -5.92
CA LEU A 41 -13.38 -10.77 -5.82
C LEU A 41 -13.09 -12.10 -6.53
N ASP A 42 -12.33 -12.05 -7.62
CA ASP A 42 -12.00 -13.23 -8.43
C ASP A 42 -10.72 -13.92 -7.94
N ALA A 43 -9.86 -13.17 -7.23
CA ALA A 43 -8.64 -13.69 -6.61
C ALA A 43 -8.50 -13.22 -5.15
N PRO A 44 -9.13 -13.89 -4.18
CA PRO A 44 -9.18 -13.45 -2.77
C PRO A 44 -7.82 -13.24 -2.09
N ASN A 45 -6.75 -13.83 -2.63
CA ASN A 45 -5.38 -13.65 -2.16
C ASN A 45 -4.73 -12.36 -2.70
N ILE A 46 -5.40 -11.61 -3.58
CA ILE A 46 -4.96 -10.29 -4.04
C ILE A 46 -5.61 -9.23 -3.15
N VAL A 47 -4.76 -8.52 -2.41
CA VAL A 47 -5.16 -7.33 -1.67
C VAL A 47 -4.80 -6.10 -2.49
N VAL A 48 -5.72 -5.15 -2.61
CA VAL A 48 -5.55 -3.90 -3.35
C VAL A 48 -5.62 -2.73 -2.40
N LEU A 49 -4.56 -1.91 -2.37
CA LEU A 49 -4.46 -0.70 -1.57
C LEU A 49 -4.58 0.52 -2.48
N TYR A 50 -5.60 1.34 -2.24
CA TYR A 50 -5.78 2.65 -2.86
C TYR A 50 -5.32 3.70 -1.87
N GLU A 51 -4.44 4.60 -2.29
CA GLU A 51 -3.91 5.67 -1.46
C GLU A 51 -3.97 7.00 -2.20
N THR A 52 -4.30 8.07 -1.49
CA THR A 52 -4.29 9.43 -2.01
C THR A 52 -3.42 10.31 -1.12
N TYR A 53 -2.57 11.13 -1.74
CA TYR A 53 -1.71 12.10 -1.06
C TYR A 53 -1.85 13.46 -1.72
N ASN A 54 -1.69 14.53 -0.94
CA ASN A 54 -1.66 15.92 -1.39
C ASN A 54 -0.22 16.35 -1.71
N GLU A 55 0.49 15.58 -2.53
CA GLU A 55 1.85 15.87 -2.96
C GLU A 55 2.17 15.24 -4.33
N SER A 56 3.30 15.65 -4.92
CA SER A 56 3.80 15.03 -6.14
C SER A 56 4.44 13.66 -5.89
N ARG A 57 4.44 12.81 -6.91
CA ARG A 57 5.18 11.53 -6.89
C ARG A 57 6.65 11.72 -6.50
N GLU A 58 7.30 12.77 -6.99
CA GLU A 58 8.71 13.03 -6.71
C GLU A 58 8.94 13.35 -5.23
N SER A 59 8.11 14.22 -4.64
CA SER A 59 8.14 14.55 -3.21
C SER A 59 7.96 13.29 -2.36
N PHE A 60 6.94 12.50 -2.68
CA PHE A 60 6.65 11.24 -1.99
C PHE A 60 7.87 10.31 -2.00
N LEU A 61 8.46 10.08 -3.17
CA LEU A 61 9.58 9.13 -3.34
C LEU A 61 10.87 9.57 -2.63
N LYS A 62 11.04 10.86 -2.35
CA LYS A 62 12.17 11.36 -1.55
C LYS A 62 11.98 11.12 -0.05
N ARG A 63 10.74 11.04 0.44
CA ARG A 63 10.43 10.97 1.87
C ARG A 63 9.99 9.58 2.32
N VAL A 64 8.88 9.07 1.80
CA VAL A 64 8.22 7.86 2.32
C VAL A 64 9.11 6.61 2.26
N PRO A 65 9.84 6.32 1.16
CA PRO A 65 10.75 5.18 1.11
C PRO A 65 11.88 5.21 2.15
N ASN A 66 12.19 6.37 2.72
CA ASN A 66 13.24 6.51 3.72
C ASN A 66 12.75 6.24 5.15
N GLN A 67 11.43 6.21 5.37
CA GLN A 67 10.83 5.98 6.67
C GLN A 67 11.07 4.57 7.18
N SER A 68 11.37 4.43 8.48
CA SER A 68 11.67 3.14 9.10
C SER A 68 10.49 2.17 9.04
N TRP A 69 9.26 2.66 9.25
CA TRP A 69 8.05 1.86 9.16
C TRP A 69 7.78 1.35 7.74
N PHE A 70 8.13 2.13 6.71
CA PHE A 70 7.98 1.70 5.31
C PHE A 70 9.01 0.62 4.95
N LYS A 71 10.26 0.81 5.34
CA LYS A 71 11.34 -0.18 5.14
C LYS A 71 11.02 -1.49 5.85
N ALA A 72 10.58 -1.43 7.11
CA ALA A 72 10.18 -2.59 7.87
C ALA A 72 9.05 -3.38 7.17
N PHE A 73 8.06 -2.69 6.59
CA PHE A 73 7.03 -3.35 5.79
C PHE A 73 7.60 -4.00 4.52
N LEU A 74 8.46 -3.30 3.77
CA LEU A 74 9.09 -3.83 2.55
C LEU A 74 9.91 -5.11 2.82
N ASP A 75 10.66 -5.15 3.93
CA ASP A 75 11.50 -6.29 4.30
C ASP A 75 10.69 -7.57 4.55
N ARG A 76 9.40 -7.42 4.89
CA ARG A 76 8.49 -8.55 5.14
C ARG A 76 7.89 -9.10 3.84
N LEU A 77 7.78 -8.28 2.80
CA LEU A 77 7.06 -8.64 1.56
C LEU A 77 7.58 -9.91 0.87
N PRO A 78 8.90 -10.19 0.76
CA PRO A 78 9.38 -11.41 0.13
C PRO A 78 8.86 -12.70 0.79
N ASN A 79 8.62 -12.66 2.10
CA ASN A 79 8.06 -13.79 2.83
C ASN A 79 6.52 -13.89 2.65
N LEU A 80 5.84 -12.75 2.48
CA LEU A 80 4.38 -12.66 2.47
C LEU A 80 3.75 -12.81 1.08
N LEU A 81 4.45 -12.43 0.01
CA LEU A 81 3.89 -12.35 -1.34
C LEU A 81 4.33 -13.53 -2.23
N GLN A 82 3.43 -13.97 -3.12
CA GLN A 82 3.73 -15.00 -4.13
C GLN A 82 4.67 -14.49 -5.23
N ARG A 83 4.57 -13.19 -5.52
CA ARG A 83 5.39 -12.46 -6.50
C ARG A 83 5.47 -10.99 -6.09
N GLU A 84 6.27 -10.21 -6.78
CA GLU A 84 6.39 -8.78 -6.51
C GLU A 84 5.04 -8.05 -6.55
N ARG A 85 4.89 -7.04 -5.70
CA ARG A 85 3.73 -6.14 -5.72
C ARG A 85 3.75 -5.29 -6.98
N GLU A 86 2.56 -4.95 -7.47
CA GLU A 86 2.41 -4.05 -8.62
C GLU A 86 2.04 -2.66 -8.11
N VAL A 87 2.67 -1.61 -8.66
CA VAL A 87 2.49 -0.22 -8.20
C VAL A 87 2.07 0.65 -9.36
N PHE A 88 0.90 1.26 -9.24
CA PHE A 88 0.33 2.14 -10.25
C PHE A 88 0.24 3.57 -9.70
N TRP A 89 0.97 4.47 -10.35
CA TRP A 89 0.91 5.90 -10.09
C TRP A 89 -0.17 6.51 -10.97
N ASN A 90 -1.12 7.20 -10.34
CA ASN A 90 -2.29 7.75 -11.01
C ASN A 90 -2.48 9.19 -10.55
N GLU A 91 -3.00 10.02 -11.45
CA GLU A 91 -3.44 11.37 -11.16
C GLU A 91 -4.96 11.41 -11.12
N ARG A 92 -5.51 12.13 -10.14
CA ARG A 92 -6.95 12.30 -10.03
C ARG A 92 -7.39 13.42 -10.96
N ILE A 93 -8.13 13.07 -12.01
CA ILE A 93 -8.62 14.03 -13.01
C ILE A 93 -9.95 14.66 -12.57
N SER A 94 -10.83 13.90 -11.91
CA SER A 94 -12.10 14.40 -11.36
C SER A 94 -12.57 13.56 -10.17
N THR A 95 -13.49 14.11 -9.38
CA THR A 95 -14.22 13.43 -8.31
C THR A 95 -15.70 13.74 -8.49
N ILE A 96 -16.55 12.72 -8.39
CA ILE A 96 -18.01 12.89 -8.35
C ILE A 96 -18.44 12.66 -6.89
N PRO A 97 -19.29 13.52 -6.31
CA PRO A 97 -19.80 13.37 -4.96
C PRO A 97 -20.71 12.15 -4.78
#